data_AF-A0A9D7KI72-F1
#
_entry.id   AF-A0A9D7KI72-F1
#
_cell.length_a   1.000
_cell.length_b   1.000
_cell.length_c   1.000
_cell.angle_alpha   90.00
_cell.angle_beta   90.00
_cell.angle_gamma   90.00
#
_symmetry.space_group_name_H-M   'P 1'
#
loop_
_entity.id
_entity.type
_entity.pdbx_description
1 polymer ?
#
loop_
_entity_poly.entity_id
_entity_poly.type
_entity_poly.pdbx_seq_one_letter_code
_entity_poly.pdbx_strand_id
1 'polypeptide(L)'
;MKSDSTELRHVIDTFQKLALGKPEIHFTLYSDDSKILDYLPGSLSDRIGQVFGEKSFNNIIQIEEKTEYLNLSGFLGKPALVKKARGDQYLFLNGRFVSSKQVNFAVFNAYENFLEKGDYPFFILFLEIDPAKIDVNVHPSKLEVRFEEEKDIYNFVNAVVSQRIGGI
;
A
#
# COMPACT_ATOMS: atom_id res chain seq x y z
N MET A 1 20.19 23.64 6.92
CA MET A 1 18.75 23.67 7.24
C MET A 1 17.97 22.75 6.29
N LYS A 2 18.27 21.44 6.30
CA LYS A 2 17.53 20.40 5.56
C LYS A 2 16.50 19.68 6.48
N SER A 3 16.36 20.11 7.74
CA SER A 3 15.67 19.39 8.82
C SER A 3 14.14 19.47 8.71
N ASP A 4 13.58 20.67 8.66
CA ASP A 4 12.16 20.86 9.00
C ASP A 4 11.23 20.35 7.89
N SER A 5 11.57 20.59 6.62
CA SER A 5 10.79 20.11 5.49
C SER A 5 10.91 18.59 5.26
N THR A 6 12.06 18.01 5.60
CA THR A 6 12.28 16.56 5.50
C THR A 6 11.55 15.83 6.62
N GLU A 7 11.63 16.35 7.84
CA GLU A 7 10.89 15.82 9.00
C GLU A 7 9.39 15.92 8.79
N LEU A 8 8.88 17.07 8.32
CA LEU A 8 7.46 17.22 7.99
C LEU A 8 7.02 16.20 6.93
N ARG A 9 7.85 15.92 5.92
CA ARG A 9 7.55 14.88 4.93
C ARG A 9 7.45 13.49 5.55
N HIS A 10 8.32 13.15 6.51
CA HIS A 10 8.24 11.88 7.22
C HIS A 10 6.99 11.78 8.11
N VAL A 11 6.58 12.89 8.74
CA VAL A 11 5.33 12.98 9.49
C VAL A 11 4.14 12.77 8.57
N ILE A 12 4.08 13.45 7.44
CA ILE A 12 3.01 13.31 6.44
C ILE A 12 2.94 11.86 5.93
N ASP A 13 4.06 11.25 5.56
CA ASP A 13 4.11 9.86 5.09
C ASP A 13 3.58 8.88 6.16
N THR A 14 3.97 9.06 7.42
CA THR A 14 3.47 8.25 8.54
C THR A 14 1.97 8.48 8.77
N PHE A 15 1.53 9.73 8.72
CA PHE A 15 0.13 10.11 8.88
C PHE A 15 -0.75 9.51 7.77
N GLN A 16 -0.28 9.53 6.52
CA GLN A 16 -0.98 8.92 5.38
C GLN A 16 -1.10 7.40 5.53
N LYS A 17 -0.06 6.70 6.01
CA LYS A 17 -0.15 5.25 6.29
C LYS A 17 -1.23 4.92 7.31
N LEU A 18 -1.32 5.71 8.39
CA LEU A 18 -2.36 5.55 9.40
C LEU A 18 -3.76 5.82 8.81
N ALA A 19 -3.90 6.91 8.04
CA ALA A 19 -5.16 7.29 7.43
C ALA A 19 -5.66 6.26 6.41
N LEU A 20 -4.76 5.65 5.65
CA LEU A 20 -5.08 4.58 4.69
C LEU A 20 -5.48 3.27 5.37
N GLY A 21 -4.89 2.95 6.52
CA GLY A 21 -5.25 1.76 7.29
C GLY A 21 -6.58 1.87 8.03
N LYS A 22 -7.13 3.10 8.17
CA LYS A 22 -8.34 3.42 8.92
C LYS A 22 -9.22 4.47 8.21
N PRO A 23 -9.75 4.16 7.01
CA PRO A 23 -10.53 5.13 6.23
C PRO A 23 -11.80 5.63 6.95
N GLU A 24 -12.32 4.88 7.91
CA GLU A 24 -13.49 5.20 8.72
C GLU A 24 -13.26 6.28 9.80
N ILE A 25 -12.00 6.65 10.06
CA ILE A 25 -11.64 7.65 11.07
C ILE A 25 -11.36 9.00 10.40
N HIS A 26 -11.73 10.10 11.05
CA HIS A 26 -11.36 11.46 10.62
C HIS A 26 -9.91 11.75 11.03
N PHE A 27 -9.07 12.12 10.06
CA PHE A 27 -7.67 12.49 10.27
C PHE A 27 -7.45 13.97 9.96
N THR A 28 -6.90 14.72 10.91
CA THR A 28 -6.45 16.10 10.68
C THR A 28 -5.00 16.27 11.08
N LEU A 29 -4.18 16.88 10.23
CA LEU A 29 -2.79 17.22 10.54
C LEU A 29 -2.63 18.74 10.52
N TYR A 30 -2.05 19.26 11.60
CA TYR A 30 -1.68 20.66 11.74
C TYR A 30 -0.16 20.77 11.75
N SER A 31 0.36 21.79 11.07
CA SER A 31 1.74 22.22 11.20
C SER A 31 1.70 23.66 11.68
N ASP A 32 2.30 23.91 12.84
CA ASP A 32 2.06 25.12 13.62
C ASP A 32 0.54 25.34 13.82
N ASP A 33 0.02 26.50 13.47
CA ASP A 33 -1.42 26.81 13.56
C ASP A 33 -2.19 26.54 12.26
N SER A 34 -1.53 26.02 11.22
CA SER A 34 -2.14 25.79 9.91
C SER A 34 -2.56 24.33 9.75
N LYS A 35 -3.84 24.11 9.44
CA LYS A 35 -4.33 22.77 9.03
C LYS A 35 -3.79 22.46 7.64
N ILE A 36 -2.90 21.47 7.56
CA ILE A 36 -2.23 21.09 6.31
C ILE A 36 -2.89 19.89 5.63
N LEU A 37 -3.50 18.98 6.39
CA LEU A 37 -4.28 17.86 5.86
C LEU A 37 -5.59 17.71 6.63
N ASP A 38 -6.65 17.41 5.89
CA ASP A 38 -7.99 17.15 6.42
C ASP A 38 -8.61 16.00 5.63
N TYR A 39 -8.71 14.85 6.29
CA TYR A 39 -9.04 13.55 5.73
C TYR A 39 -10.32 13.03 6.38
N LEU A 40 -11.47 13.40 5.82
CA LEU A 40 -12.81 13.02 6.27
C LEU A 40 -13.00 11.49 6.28
N PRO A 41 -13.82 10.96 7.20
CA PRO A 41 -14.22 9.55 7.20
C PRO A 41 -14.88 9.13 5.87
N GLY A 42 -14.66 7.89 5.44
CA GLY A 42 -15.31 7.36 4.25
C GLY A 42 -14.91 5.92 3.95
N SER A 43 -15.14 5.50 2.70
CA SER A 43 -14.60 4.26 2.19
C SER A 43 -13.08 4.36 1.97
N LEU A 44 -12.43 3.21 1.80
CA LEU A 44 -11.01 3.19 1.38
C LEU A 44 -10.81 3.93 0.05
N SER A 45 -11.77 3.84 -0.87
CA SER A 45 -11.73 4.56 -2.15
C SER A 45 -11.74 6.08 -1.93
N ASP A 46 -12.63 6.57 -1.07
CA ASP A 46 -12.70 8.01 -0.73
C ASP A 46 -11.40 8.48 -0.07
N ARG A 47 -10.83 7.66 0.82
CA ARG A 47 -9.54 7.95 1.48
C ARG A 47 -8.40 8.04 0.46
N ILE A 48 -8.35 7.14 -0.53
CA ILE A 48 -7.34 7.18 -1.61
C ILE A 48 -7.48 8.48 -2.41
N GLY A 49 -8.71 8.89 -2.73
CA GLY A 49 -8.97 10.18 -3.40
C GLY A 49 -8.46 11.37 -2.59
N GLN A 50 -8.64 11.36 -1.26
CA GLN A 50 -8.16 12.42 -0.38
C GLN A 50 -6.63 12.44 -0.22
N VAL A 51 -5.98 11.27 -0.20
CA VAL A 51 -4.52 11.16 0.01
C VAL A 51 -3.74 11.45 -1.28
N PHE A 52 -4.20 10.93 -2.42
CA PHE A 52 -3.46 10.96 -3.68
C PHE A 52 -4.11 11.81 -4.78
N GLY A 53 -5.26 12.44 -4.50
CA GLY A 53 -6.02 13.27 -5.43
C GLY A 53 -6.86 12.49 -6.45
N GLU A 54 -7.76 13.20 -7.12
CA GLU A 54 -8.72 12.62 -8.08
C GLU A 54 -8.06 11.91 -9.26
N LYS A 55 -6.91 12.41 -9.74
CA LYS A 55 -6.19 11.77 -10.85
C LYS A 55 -5.80 10.33 -10.50
N SER A 56 -5.38 10.10 -9.26
CA SER A 56 -5.03 8.76 -8.78
C SER A 56 -6.29 7.90 -8.64
N PHE A 57 -7.34 8.44 -8.04
CA PHE A 57 -8.63 7.76 -7.88
C PHE A 57 -9.25 7.27 -9.21
N ASN A 58 -9.12 8.03 -10.29
CA ASN A 58 -9.66 7.61 -11.60
C ASN A 58 -8.81 6.53 -12.30
N ASN A 59 -7.61 6.26 -11.78
CA ASN A 59 -6.65 5.34 -12.38
C ASN A 59 -6.27 4.16 -11.46
N ILE A 60 -7.11 3.85 -10.48
CA ILE A 60 -6.98 2.63 -9.68
C ILE A 60 -7.98 1.55 -10.14
N ILE A 61 -7.65 0.31 -9.79
CA ILE A 61 -8.44 -0.90 -10.05
C ILE A 61 -8.59 -1.59 -8.70
N GLN A 62 -9.83 -1.84 -8.29
CA GLN A 62 -10.09 -2.61 -7.07
C GLN A 62 -9.76 -4.08 -7.30
N ILE A 63 -9.15 -4.71 -6.30
CA ILE A 63 -8.96 -6.15 -6.25
C ILE A 63 -9.53 -6.72 -4.95
N GLU A 64 -10.05 -7.94 -5.06
CA GLU A 64 -10.53 -8.73 -3.95
C GLU A 64 -10.41 -10.20 -4.38
N GLU A 65 -9.66 -10.97 -3.61
CA GLU A 65 -9.48 -12.40 -3.81
C GLU A 65 -9.39 -13.09 -2.44
N LYS A 66 -10.21 -14.11 -2.25
CA LYS A 66 -10.32 -14.82 -0.98
C LYS A 66 -10.10 -16.31 -1.17
N THR A 67 -9.23 -16.87 -0.34
CA THR A 67 -9.02 -18.30 -0.19
C THR A 67 -9.38 -18.75 1.22
N GLU A 68 -9.24 -20.03 1.51
CA GLU A 68 -9.45 -20.57 2.87
C GLU A 68 -8.44 -20.02 3.88
N TYR A 69 -7.20 -19.73 3.46
CA TYR A 69 -6.10 -19.40 4.37
C TYR A 69 -5.61 -17.95 4.24
N LEU A 70 -6.00 -17.25 3.17
CA LEU A 70 -5.47 -15.95 2.80
C LEU A 70 -6.53 -15.10 2.11
N ASN A 71 -6.63 -13.84 2.49
CA ASN A 71 -7.47 -12.85 1.85
C ASN A 71 -6.60 -11.68 1.35
N LEU A 72 -6.73 -11.31 0.09
CA LEU A 72 -6.06 -10.15 -0.50
C LEU A 72 -7.12 -9.21 -1.06
N SER A 73 -7.11 -7.97 -0.59
CA SER A 73 -7.97 -6.92 -1.12
C SER A 73 -7.19 -5.62 -1.29
N GLY A 74 -7.79 -4.64 -1.96
CA GLY A 74 -7.25 -3.29 -2.07
C GLY A 74 -7.30 -2.75 -3.48
N PHE A 75 -6.29 -1.97 -3.85
CA PHE A 75 -6.26 -1.21 -5.09
C PHE A 75 -4.90 -1.29 -5.78
N LEU A 76 -4.95 -1.46 -7.10
CA LEU A 76 -3.81 -1.47 -8.00
C LEU A 76 -3.87 -0.23 -8.89
N GLY A 77 -2.73 0.41 -9.17
CA GLY A 77 -2.68 1.51 -10.12
C GLY A 77 -2.61 1.00 -11.56
N LYS A 78 -3.39 1.61 -12.46
CA LYS A 78 -3.20 1.45 -13.91
C LYS A 78 -1.80 1.94 -14.30
N PRO A 79 -1.28 1.55 -15.49
CA PRO A 79 0.02 2.02 -15.98
C PRO A 79 0.20 3.54 -15.95
N ALA A 80 -0.89 4.31 -16.07
CA ALA A 80 -0.90 5.77 -15.93
C ALA A 80 -0.46 6.31 -14.55
N LEU A 81 -0.41 5.47 -13.50
CA LEU A 81 0.06 5.82 -12.15
C LEU A 81 1.47 5.31 -11.84
N VAL A 82 2.14 4.69 -12.81
CA VAL A 82 3.55 4.33 -12.66
C VAL A 82 4.40 5.59 -12.45
N LYS A 83 5.33 5.55 -11.50
CA LYS A 83 6.22 6.67 -11.16
C LYS A 83 7.69 6.26 -11.22
N LYS A 84 8.56 7.21 -11.53
CA LYS A 84 10.03 7.06 -11.47
C LYS A 84 10.60 7.14 -10.05
N ALA A 85 9.75 7.12 -9.02
CA ALA A 85 10.13 7.23 -7.62
C ALA A 85 9.32 6.28 -6.74
N ARG A 86 9.97 5.72 -5.72
CA ARG A 86 9.35 4.94 -4.64
C ARG A 86 8.44 5.82 -3.79
N GLY A 87 7.40 5.24 -3.20
CA GLY A 87 6.63 5.91 -2.15
C GLY A 87 5.17 5.49 -2.08
N ASP A 88 4.59 5.01 -3.19
CA ASP A 88 3.16 4.69 -3.25
C ASP A 88 2.89 3.18 -3.28
N GLN A 89 3.62 2.46 -2.43
CA GLN A 89 3.57 1.01 -2.29
C GLN A 89 3.17 0.69 -0.85
N TYR A 90 1.88 0.43 -0.63
CA TYR A 90 1.34 0.20 0.70
C TYR A 90 0.90 -1.24 0.86
N LEU A 91 1.43 -1.92 1.88
CA LEU A 91 0.99 -3.24 2.30
C LEU A 91 0.52 -3.16 3.74
N PHE A 92 -0.72 -3.57 3.96
CA PHE A 92 -1.31 -3.73 5.27
C PHE A 92 -1.47 -5.23 5.53
N LEU A 93 -0.91 -5.73 6.62
CA LEU A 93 -1.07 -7.10 7.07
C LEU A 93 -1.90 -7.09 8.35
N ASN A 94 -3.05 -7.75 8.32
CA ASN A 94 -4.00 -7.78 9.45
C ASN A 94 -4.28 -6.36 10.00
N GLY A 95 -4.48 -5.39 9.09
CA GLY A 95 -4.76 -3.99 9.42
C GLY A 95 -3.55 -3.14 9.84
N ARG A 96 -2.33 -3.67 9.80
CA ARG A 96 -1.10 -2.92 10.16
C ARG A 96 -0.24 -2.69 8.93
N PHE A 97 0.24 -1.46 8.73
CA PHE A 97 1.22 -1.18 7.69
C PHE A 97 2.52 -1.96 7.95
N VAL A 98 2.99 -2.67 6.93
CA VAL A 98 4.22 -3.46 6.95
C VAL A 98 4.95 -3.34 5.61
N SER A 99 6.20 -3.77 5.59
CA SER A 99 7.02 -3.95 4.41
C SER A 99 7.35 -5.44 4.26
N SER A 100 7.09 -5.98 3.07
CA SER A 100 7.49 -7.33 2.70
C SER A 100 8.20 -7.29 1.36
N LYS A 101 9.46 -7.74 1.32
CA LYS A 101 10.22 -7.85 0.07
C LYS A 101 9.55 -8.80 -0.91
N GLN A 102 8.96 -9.88 -0.39
CA GLN A 102 8.33 -10.93 -1.17
C GLN A 102 7.04 -10.45 -1.86
N VAL A 103 6.16 -9.76 -1.13
CA VAL A 103 4.94 -9.17 -1.71
C VAL A 103 5.29 -8.08 -2.71
N ASN A 104 6.25 -7.21 -2.38
CA ASN A 104 6.74 -6.21 -3.33
C ASN A 104 7.24 -6.89 -4.61
N PHE A 105 8.07 -7.92 -4.50
CA PHE A 105 8.59 -8.62 -5.68
C PHE A 105 7.48 -9.27 -6.51
N ALA A 106 6.46 -9.86 -5.87
CA ALA A 106 5.31 -10.44 -6.56
C ALA A 106 4.54 -9.40 -7.40
N VAL A 107 4.28 -8.22 -6.82
CA VAL A 107 3.60 -7.11 -7.50
C VAL A 107 4.46 -6.59 -8.65
N PHE A 108 5.75 -6.33 -8.43
CA PHE A 108 6.65 -5.85 -9.48
C PHE A 108 6.72 -6.82 -10.67
N ASN A 109 6.80 -8.12 -10.40
CA ASN A 109 6.81 -9.13 -11.45
C ASN A 109 5.49 -9.14 -12.23
N ALA A 110 4.35 -9.00 -11.55
CA ALA A 110 3.05 -8.91 -12.21
C ALA A 110 2.91 -7.67 -13.12
N TYR A 111 3.69 -6.62 -12.85
CA TYR A 111 3.73 -5.39 -13.63
C TYR A 111 4.87 -5.35 -14.68
N GLU A 112 5.63 -6.43 -14.87
CA GLU A 112 6.86 -6.41 -15.67
C GLU A 112 6.71 -5.81 -17.08
N ASN A 113 5.58 -6.07 -17.75
CA ASN A 113 5.30 -5.56 -19.11
C ASN A 113 4.89 -4.09 -19.15
N PHE A 114 4.64 -3.48 -17.99
CA PHE A 114 4.19 -2.10 -17.82
C PHE A 114 5.24 -1.20 -17.15
N LEU A 115 6.38 -1.76 -16.72
CA LEU A 115 7.42 -1.04 -16.00
C LEU A 115 8.70 -0.97 -16.83
N GLU A 116 9.24 0.23 -16.97
CA GLU A 116 10.60 0.44 -17.41
C GLU A 116 11.58 0.37 -16.23
N LYS A 117 12.88 0.38 -16.53
CA LYS A 117 13.91 0.46 -15.49
C LYS A 117 13.73 1.74 -14.66
N GLY A 118 13.60 1.55 -13.34
CA GLY A 118 13.41 2.64 -12.38
C GLY A 118 11.95 3.05 -12.18
N ASP A 119 11.00 2.33 -12.78
CA ASP A 119 9.58 2.50 -12.52
C ASP A 119 9.13 1.76 -11.26
N TYR A 120 8.08 2.32 -10.65
CA TYR A 120 7.45 1.84 -9.43
C TYR A 120 5.94 1.80 -9.65
N PRO A 121 5.28 0.64 -9.49
CA PRO A 121 3.84 0.54 -9.59
C PRO A 121 3.18 1.17 -8.36
N PHE A 122 1.99 1.74 -8.53
CA PHE A 122 1.15 2.18 -7.43
C PHE A 122 0.33 0.99 -6.90
N PHE A 123 0.33 0.75 -5.59
CA PHE A 123 -0.58 -0.22 -5.00
C PHE A 123 -0.89 0.06 -3.53
N ILE A 124 -2.06 -0.36 -3.11
CA ILE A 124 -2.49 -0.40 -1.71
C ILE A 124 -3.14 -1.75 -1.48
N LEU A 125 -2.43 -2.65 -0.80
CA LEU A 125 -2.85 -4.03 -0.58
C LEU A 125 -3.12 -4.30 0.89
N PHE A 126 -4.19 -5.03 1.15
CA PHE A 126 -4.59 -5.53 2.45
C PHE A 126 -4.54 -7.05 2.39
N LEU A 127 -3.60 -7.62 3.13
CA LEU A 127 -3.41 -9.06 3.27
C LEU A 127 -3.92 -9.46 4.66
N GLU A 128 -4.83 -10.42 4.71
CA GLU A 128 -5.28 -11.04 5.95
C GLU A 128 -4.91 -12.51 5.95
N ILE A 129 -4.24 -12.93 7.02
CA ILE A 129 -3.78 -14.31 7.23
C ILE A 129 -3.77 -14.58 8.74
N ASP A 130 -3.88 -15.85 9.11
CA ASP A 130 -3.70 -16.29 10.49
C ASP A 130 -2.37 -15.74 11.07
N PRO A 131 -2.43 -14.94 12.16
CA PRO A 131 -1.23 -14.43 12.83
C PRO A 131 -0.23 -15.49 13.25
N ALA A 132 -0.66 -16.74 13.46
CA ALA A 132 0.24 -17.85 13.79
C ALA A 132 1.20 -18.22 12.64
N LYS A 133 0.86 -17.87 11.40
CA LYS A 133 1.66 -18.14 10.18
C LYS A 133 2.60 -16.98 9.80
N ILE A 134 2.77 -16.00 10.68
CA ILE A 134 3.54 -14.78 10.44
C ILE A 134 4.63 -14.64 11.51
N ASP A 135 5.86 -14.39 11.08
CA ASP A 135 6.92 -13.91 11.97
C ASP A 135 7.06 -12.38 11.87
N VAL A 136 6.53 -11.68 12.88
CA VAL A 136 6.62 -10.22 13.03
C VAL A 136 7.83 -9.78 13.88
N ASN A 137 8.67 -10.70 14.37
CA ASN A 137 9.78 -10.40 15.28
C ASN A 137 11.12 -10.07 14.59
N VAL A 138 11.11 -9.78 13.28
CA VAL A 138 12.32 -9.70 12.46
C VAL A 138 13.14 -8.40 12.65
N HIS A 139 12.56 -7.32 13.22
CA HIS A 139 13.30 -6.06 13.45
C HIS A 139 12.72 -5.19 14.60
N PRO A 140 13.53 -4.39 15.32
CA PRO A 140 13.05 -3.52 16.42
C PRO A 140 11.95 -2.52 16.06
N SER A 141 11.80 -2.14 14.78
CA SER A 141 10.73 -1.25 14.31
C SER A 141 9.41 -1.97 13.98
N LYS A 142 9.38 -3.31 13.96
CA LYS A 142 8.21 -4.15 13.62
C LYS A 142 7.55 -3.84 12.27
N LEU A 143 8.28 -3.19 11.36
CA LEU A 143 7.79 -2.82 10.03
C LEU A 143 8.09 -3.90 8.99
N GLU A 144 9.15 -4.68 9.14
CA GLU A 144 9.44 -5.80 8.24
C GLU A 144 8.76 -7.08 8.74
N VAL A 145 8.12 -7.79 7.83
CA VAL A 145 7.46 -9.07 8.11
C VAL A 145 8.01 -10.18 7.24
N ARG A 146 8.12 -11.38 7.82
CA ARG A 146 8.39 -12.63 7.10
C ARG A 146 7.21 -13.57 7.26
N PHE A 147 6.90 -14.27 6.19
CA PHE A 147 5.85 -15.29 6.18
C PHE A 147 6.50 -16.66 6.35
N GLU A 148 5.81 -17.58 7.00
CA GLU A 148 6.26 -18.97 7.08
C GLU A 148 6.38 -19.59 5.67
N GLU A 149 5.38 -19.35 4.83
CA GLU A 149 5.30 -19.85 3.45
C GLU A 149 5.50 -18.71 2.42
N GLU A 150 6.69 -18.11 2.35
CA GLU A 150 6.95 -16.96 1.46
C GLU A 150 6.68 -17.24 -0.03
N LYS A 151 6.89 -18.48 -0.48
CA LYS A 151 6.66 -18.87 -1.88
C LYS A 151 5.17 -18.84 -2.24
N ASP A 152 4.32 -19.31 -1.34
CA ASP A 152 2.88 -19.36 -1.56
C ASP A 152 2.28 -17.96 -1.54
N ILE A 153 2.72 -17.10 -0.62
CA ILE A 153 2.33 -15.68 -0.60
C ILE A 153 2.71 -15.00 -1.91
N TYR A 154 3.93 -15.24 -2.41
CA TYR A 154 4.37 -14.68 -3.70
C TYR A 154 3.51 -15.17 -4.86
N ASN A 155 3.32 -16.48 -5.00
CA ASN A 155 2.57 -17.06 -6.11
C ASN A 155 1.13 -16.54 -6.10
N PHE A 156 0.51 -16.47 -4.92
CA PHE A 156 -0.85 -15.96 -4.77
C PHE A 156 -0.95 -14.48 -5.16
N VAL A 157 -0.13 -13.61 -4.57
CA VAL A 157 -0.14 -12.18 -4.88
C VAL A 157 0.17 -11.94 -6.36
N ASN A 158 1.18 -12.61 -6.91
CA ASN A 158 1.57 -12.47 -8.30
C ASN A 158 0.43 -12.91 -9.24
N ALA A 159 -0.22 -14.05 -8.98
CA ALA A 159 -1.33 -14.53 -9.78
C ALA A 159 -2.52 -13.55 -9.79
N VAL A 160 -2.94 -13.08 -8.61
CA VAL A 160 -4.07 -12.15 -8.48
C VAL A 160 -3.76 -10.82 -9.17
N VAL A 161 -2.58 -10.25 -8.91
CA VAL A 161 -2.19 -8.97 -9.50
C VAL A 161 -2.05 -9.08 -11.02
N SER A 162 -1.42 -10.16 -11.52
CA SER A 162 -1.22 -10.37 -12.96
C SER A 162 -2.55 -10.56 -13.69
N GLN A 163 -3.49 -11.30 -13.09
CA GLN A 163 -4.83 -11.48 -13.66
C GLN A 163 -5.57 -10.14 -13.78
N ARG A 164 -5.48 -9.29 -12.75
CA ARG A 164 -6.20 -8.02 -12.70
C ARG A 164 -5.58 -6.96 -13.61
N ILE A 165 -4.25 -6.91 -13.68
CA ILE A 165 -3.52 -5.97 -14.54
C ILE A 165 -3.44 -6.45 -15.99
N GLY A 166 -3.43 -7.75 -16.27
CA GLY A 166 -3.50 -8.27 -17.63
C GLY A 166 -4.88 -8.10 -18.29
N GLY A 167 -5.91 -7.75 -17.51
CA GLY A 167 -7.27 -7.52 -18.00
C GLY A 167 -7.58 -6.08 -18.44
N ILE A 168 -6.62 -5.16 -18.38
CA ILE A 168 -6.75 -3.76 -18.84
C ILE A 168 -6.19 -3.57 -20.25
#